data_AF-A0A1S1HP33-F1
#
_entry.id   AF-A0A1S1HP33-F1
#
_cell.length_a   1.000
_cell.length_b   1.000
_cell.length_c   1.000
_cell.angle_alpha   90.00
_cell.angle_beta   90.00
_cell.angle_gamma   90.00
#
_symmetry.space_group_name_H-M   'P 1'
#
loop_
_entity.id
_entity.type
_entity.pdbx_description
1 polymer ?
#
loop_
_entity_poly.entity_id
_entity_poly.type
_entity_poly.pdbx_seq_one_letter_code
_entity_poly.pdbx_strand_id
1 'polypeptide(L)'
;MKKRKRLSNIEWVTERFKLIRKFNEHTSRQQEIIQLLDKTELSPLEFKQLHYLATEEKVELQKQDALQRADMLEQKAQQLKRRAKQRHGQFTNIE
;
A
#
# COMPACT_ATOMS: atom_id res chain seq x y z
N MET A 1 13.74 16.92 14.43
CA MET A 1 13.27 15.77 13.62
C MET A 1 12.10 15.09 14.33
N LYS A 2 10.89 15.12 13.77
CA LYS A 2 9.75 14.38 14.35
C LYS A 2 10.03 12.87 14.18
N LYS A 3 10.34 12.15 15.27
CA LYS A 3 10.44 10.69 15.25
C LYS A 3 9.11 10.17 14.70
N ARG A 4 9.12 9.54 13.52
CA ARG A 4 7.94 8.82 13.01
C ARG A 4 7.66 7.73 14.03
N LYS A 5 6.64 7.93 14.87
CA LYS A 5 6.18 6.94 15.85
C LYS A 5 5.92 5.66 15.05
N ARG A 6 6.62 4.58 15.38
CA ARG A 6 6.35 3.27 14.77
C ARG A 6 4.96 2.87 15.26
N LEU A 7 3.96 3.03 14.40
CA LEU A 7 2.60 2.60 14.68
C LEU A 7 2.62 1.09 14.93
N SER A 8 1.93 0.64 15.97
CA SER A 8 1.63 -0.78 16.15
C SER A 8 0.85 -1.31 14.94
N ASN A 9 0.85 -2.63 14.73
CA ASN A 9 0.12 -3.21 13.60
C ASN A 9 -1.38 -2.85 13.66
N ILE A 10 -1.97 -2.85 14.85
CA ILE A 10 -3.37 -2.47 15.06
C ILE A 10 -3.58 -0.98 14.76
N GLU A 11 -2.75 -0.07 15.29
CA GLU A 11 -2.88 1.37 14.98
C GLU A 11 -2.71 1.67 13.48
N TRP A 12 -1.74 1.00 12.83
CA TRP A 12 -1.52 1.15 11.39
C TRP A 12 -2.75 0.70 10.60
N VAL A 13 -3.31 -0.44 10.98
CA VAL A 13 -4.53 -0.98 10.37
C VAL A 13 -5.72 -0.07 10.64
N THR A 14 -5.95 0.40 11.86
CA THR A 14 -7.05 1.33 12.16
C THR A 14 -6.99 2.60 11.30
N GLU A 15 -5.82 3.23 11.18
CA GLU A 15 -5.65 4.41 10.32
C GLU A 15 -5.86 4.08 8.84
N ARG A 16 -5.39 2.92 8.38
CA ARG A 16 -5.57 2.48 7.00
C ARG A 16 -7.03 2.11 6.71
N PHE A 17 -7.73 1.54 7.67
CA PHE A 17 -9.13 1.17 7.53
C PHE A 17 -10.08 2.36 7.52
N LYS A 18 -9.70 3.51 8.09
CA LYS A 18 -10.42 4.78 7.85
C LYS A 18 -10.45 5.17 6.37
N LEU A 19 -9.43 4.79 5.60
CA LEU A 19 -9.39 4.94 4.15
C LEU A 19 -10.12 3.78 3.46
N ILE A 20 -9.87 2.53 3.88
CA ILE A 20 -10.50 1.34 3.27
C ILE A 20 -12.03 1.42 3.37
N ARG A 21 -12.59 1.84 4.53
CA ARG A 21 -14.04 2.04 4.74
C ARG A 21 -14.72 3.02 3.77
N LYS A 22 -13.95 3.85 3.05
CA LYS A 22 -14.50 4.78 2.05
C LYS A 22 -14.74 4.12 0.69
N PHE A 23 -14.20 2.93 0.47
CA PHE A 23 -14.42 2.15 -0.74
C PHE A 23 -15.65 1.26 -0.55
N ASN A 24 -16.46 1.07 -1.59
CA ASN A 24 -17.68 0.26 -1.50
C ASN A 24 -17.38 -1.26 -1.51
N GLU A 25 -16.17 -1.65 -1.92
CA GLU A 25 -15.76 -3.05 -2.01
C GLU A 25 -14.69 -3.36 -0.97
N HIS A 26 -14.90 -4.45 -0.24
CA HIS A 26 -13.99 -4.95 0.78
C HIS A 26 -13.77 -6.45 0.57
N THR A 27 -12.53 -6.90 0.73
CA THR A 27 -12.24 -8.34 0.78
C THR A 27 -12.83 -8.97 2.04
N SER A 28 -13.04 -10.29 2.07
CA SER A 28 -13.55 -10.98 3.26
C SER A 28 -12.70 -10.70 4.51
N ARG A 29 -11.37 -10.66 4.33
CA ARG A 29 -10.42 -10.31 5.41
C ARG A 29 -10.63 -8.88 5.91
N GLN A 30 -10.84 -7.93 5.00
CA GLN A 30 -11.08 -6.54 5.36
C GLN A 30 -12.42 -6.38 6.09
N GLN A 31 -13.47 -7.09 5.67
CA GLN A 31 -14.75 -7.10 6.37
C GLN A 31 -14.60 -7.65 7.80
N GLU A 32 -13.86 -8.74 7.97
CA GLU A 32 -13.60 -9.33 9.29
C GLU A 32 -12.82 -8.39 10.21
N ILE A 33 -11.79 -7.72 9.68
CA ILE A 33 -11.04 -6.68 10.42
C ILE A 33 -11.98 -5.52 10.81
N ILE A 34 -12.85 -5.06 9.91
CA ILE A 34 -13.82 -3.99 10.21
C ILE A 34 -14.77 -4.42 11.32
N GLN A 35 -15.34 -5.62 11.24
CA GLN A 35 -16.23 -6.15 12.27
C GLN A 35 -15.55 -6.24 13.64
N LEU A 36 -14.28 -6.68 13.69
CA LEU A 36 -13.50 -6.72 14.93
C LEU A 36 -13.17 -5.31 15.45
N LEU A 37 -12.91 -4.35 14.57
CA LEU A 37 -12.65 -2.96 14.95
C LEU A 37 -13.90 -2.19 15.41
N ASP A 38 -15.09 -2.57 14.93
CA ASP A 38 -16.35 -1.94 15.32
C ASP A 38 -16.92 -2.50 16.65
N LYS A 39 -16.34 -3.58 17.17
CA LYS A 39 -16.67 -4.08 18.51
C LYS A 39 -16.18 -3.09 19.57
N THR A 40 -17.06 -2.76 20.51
CA THR A 40 -16.74 -1.90 21.66
C THR A 40 -15.74 -2.56 22.62
N GLU A 41 -15.81 -3.88 22.76
CA GLU A 41 -14.89 -4.68 23.57
C GLU A 41 -14.48 -5.93 22.79
N LEU A 42 -13.18 -6.24 22.82
CA LEU A 42 -12.59 -7.43 22.20
C LEU A 42 -12.15 -8.38 23.30
N SER A 43 -12.54 -9.65 23.20
CA SER A 43 -11.96 -10.70 24.02
C SER A 43 -10.47 -10.89 23.68
N PRO A 44 -9.66 -11.50 24.58
CA PRO A 44 -8.25 -11.77 24.30
C PRO A 44 -8.01 -12.60 23.03
N LEU A 45 -8.96 -13.49 22.68
CA LEU A 45 -8.89 -14.29 21.46
C LEU A 45 -9.14 -13.43 20.22
N GLU A 46 -10.19 -12.61 20.24
CA GLU A 46 -10.52 -11.70 19.14
C GLU A 46 -9.45 -10.62 18.96
N PHE A 47 -8.81 -10.18 20.04
CA PHE A 47 -7.67 -9.27 19.95
C PHE A 47 -6.48 -9.92 19.22
N LYS A 48 -6.17 -11.20 19.53
CA LYS A 48 -5.14 -11.96 18.81
C LYS A 48 -5.51 -12.17 17.35
N GLN A 49 -6.77 -12.48 17.07
CA GLN A 49 -7.29 -12.63 15.71
C GLN A 49 -7.17 -11.32 14.92
N LEU A 50 -7.61 -10.20 15.50
CA LEU A 50 -7.46 -8.87 14.91
C LEU A 50 -5.98 -8.58 14.62
N HIS A 51 -5.08 -8.84 15.57
CA HIS A 51 -3.64 -8.62 15.35
C HIS A 51 -3.08 -9.48 14.21
N TYR A 52 -3.49 -10.76 14.13
CA TYR A 52 -3.06 -11.66 13.06
C TYR A 52 -3.54 -11.16 11.69
N LEU A 53 -4.85 -10.93 11.54
CA LEU A 53 -5.46 -10.45 10.30
C LEU A 53 -4.88 -9.08 9.89
N ALA A 54 -4.68 -8.19 10.86
CA ALA A 54 -4.06 -6.89 10.64
C ALA A 54 -2.63 -7.01 10.11
N THR A 55 -1.88 -8.00 10.59
CA THR A 55 -0.50 -8.24 10.14
C THR A 55 -0.47 -8.75 8.71
N GLU A 56 -1.32 -9.73 8.37
CA GLU A 56 -1.41 -10.24 7.00
C GLU A 56 -1.85 -9.16 6.01
N GLU A 57 -2.88 -8.39 6.35
CA GLU A 57 -3.38 -7.30 5.52
C GLU A 57 -2.32 -6.22 5.29
N LYS A 58 -1.59 -5.84 6.35
CA LYS A 58 -0.48 -4.88 6.24
C LYS A 58 0.61 -5.38 5.30
N VAL A 59 1.01 -6.64 5.40
CA VAL A 59 2.04 -7.23 4.52
C VAL A 59 1.57 -7.25 3.07
N GLU A 60 0.32 -7.65 2.83
CA GLU A 60 -0.24 -7.73 1.49
C GLU A 60 -0.33 -6.34 0.83
N LEU A 61 -0.86 -5.35 1.55
CA LEU A 61 -0.93 -3.97 1.07
C LEU A 61 0.45 -3.38 0.80
N GLN A 62 1.45 -3.68 1.65
CA GLN A 62 2.82 -3.23 1.42
C GLN A 62 3.46 -3.88 0.20
N LYS A 63 3.17 -5.16 -0.08
CA LYS A 63 3.62 -5.83 -1.30
C LYS A 63 2.98 -5.20 -2.53
N GLN A 64 1.68 -4.94 -2.51
CA GLN A 64 0.97 -4.27 -3.60
C GLN A 64 1.53 -2.86 -3.87
N ASP A 65 1.72 -2.05 -2.82
CA ASP A 65 2.34 -0.73 -2.92
C ASP A 65 3.76 -0.80 -3.51
N ALA A 66 4.54 -1.82 -3.11
CA ALA A 66 5.90 -2.02 -3.62
C ALA A 66 5.91 -2.40 -5.10
N LEU A 67 5.01 -3.30 -5.52
CA LEU A 67 4.84 -3.70 -6.92
C LEU A 67 4.43 -2.51 -7.79
N GLN A 68 3.44 -1.73 -7.37
CA GLN A 68 2.99 -0.54 -8.10
C GLN A 68 4.11 0.50 -8.24
N ARG A 69 4.93 0.69 -7.18
CA ARG A 69 6.09 1.59 -7.24
C ARG A 69 7.15 1.08 -8.21
N ALA A 70 7.43 -0.22 -8.21
CA ALA A 70 8.40 -0.82 -9.13
C ALA A 70 7.96 -0.63 -10.58
N ASP A 71 6.69 -0.91 -10.89
CA ASP A 71 6.12 -0.72 -12.24
C ASP A 71 6.19 0.76 -12.67
N MET A 72 5.78 1.70 -11.82
CA MET A 72 5.91 3.14 -12.12
C MET A 72 7.36 3.56 -12.41
N LEU A 73 8.33 3.06 -11.64
CA LEU A 73 9.74 3.36 -11.85
C LEU A 73 10.25 2.77 -13.16
N GLU A 74 9.82 1.56 -13.52
CA GLU A 74 10.16 0.94 -14.79
C GLU A 74 9.59 1.73 -15.97
N GLN A 75 8.31 2.09 -15.94
CA GLN A 75 7.68 2.90 -16.98
C GLN A 75 8.41 4.24 -17.17
N LYS A 76 8.80 4.90 -16.07
CA LYS A 76 9.57 6.14 -16.11
C LYS A 76 10.96 5.92 -16.73
N ALA A 77 11.64 4.84 -16.39
CA ALA A 77 12.93 4.49 -16.98
C ALA A 77 12.83 4.20 -18.48
N GLN A 78 11.78 3.47 -18.90
CA GLN A 78 11.51 3.21 -20.32
C GLN A 78 11.21 4.50 -21.09
N GLN A 79 10.43 5.42 -20.51
CA GLN A 79 10.15 6.73 -21.10
C GLN A 79 11.43 7.55 -21.28
N LEU A 80 12.32 7.58 -20.28
CA LEU A 80 13.61 8.27 -20.36
C LEU A 80 14.51 7.66 -21.45
N LYS A 81 14.58 6.32 -21.55
CA LYS A 81 15.32 5.63 -22.63
C LYS A 81 14.79 6.00 -24.02
N ARG A 82 13.45 6.05 -24.19
CA ARG A 82 12.82 6.48 -25.45
C ARG A 82 13.20 7.92 -25.80
N ARG A 83 13.13 8.84 -24.84
CA ARG A 83 13.52 10.26 -25.02
C ARG A 83 15.00 10.41 -25.37
N ALA A 84 15.89 9.66 -24.73
CA ALA A 84 17.31 9.69 -25.03
C ALA A 84 17.60 9.24 -26.47
N LYS A 85 16.98 8.14 -26.93
CA LYS A 85 17.10 7.67 -28.32
C LYS A 85 16.60 8.70 -29.34
N GLN A 86 15.46 9.36 -29.07
CA GLN A 86 14.92 10.41 -29.93
C GLN A 86 15.85 11.64 -30.00
N ARG A 87 16.42 12.07 -28.86
CA ARG A 87 17.43 13.14 -28.86
C ARG A 87 18.66 12.77 -29.67
N HIS A 88 19.20 11.57 -29.51
CA HIS A 88 20.37 11.14 -30.27
C HIS A 88 20.10 11.07 -31.78
N GLY A 89 18.92 10.64 -32.21
CA GLY A 89 18.55 10.62 -33.63
C GLY A 89 18.26 12.01 -34.25
N GLN A 90 17.92 13.02 -33.42
CA GLN A 90 17.79 14.41 -33.89
C GLN A 90 19.13 15.11 -34.08
N PHE A 91 20.16 14.75 -33.30
CA PHE A 91 21.51 15.32 -33.44
C PHE A 91 22.31 14.77 -34.63
N THR A 92 21.90 13.64 -35.22
CA THR A 92 22.56 13.04 -36.39
C THR A 92 22.01 13.53 -37.74
N ASN A 93 20.92 14.31 -37.74
CA ASN A 93 20.26 14.82 -38.95
C ASN A 93 20.42 16.34 -39.14
N ILE A 94 21.44 16.94 -38.51
CA ILE A 94 21.82 18.33 -38.75
C ILE A 94 23.09 18.28 -39.61
N GLU A 95 22.91 18.10 -40.92
CA GLU A 95 23.89 18.42 -41.97
C GLU A 95 23.56 19.80 -42.55
#